data_AF-A0A267EY73-F1
#
_entry.id   AF-A0A267EY73-F1
#
_cell.length_a   1.000
_cell.length_b   1.000
_cell.length_c   1.000
_cell.angle_alpha   90.00
_cell.angle_beta   90.00
_cell.angle_gamma   90.00
#
_symmetry.space_group_name_H-M   'P 1'
#
loop_
_entity.id
_entity.type
_entity.pdbx_description
1 polymer ?
#
loop_
_entity_poly.entity_id
_entity_poly.type
_entity_poly.pdbx_seq_one_letter_code
_entity_poly.pdbx_strand_id
1 'polypeptide(L)'
;ERLAEVKEERRVLLQSRGKADQLKQQLMDKARQVAERMVAEKRSQITDDELKKEFYTMWEKQMKEVHIAPMQTLDFFRQAEETLLSELESRRSKIHDEIKKSMAGKQTCVPLRVNLIRSDHYEKKWHMVGLLNKFWPSEEKCKTQVFNFSNSVLKKVEKEIIQLQRDNGIDIIDRGVFSSIIHFVDKEIDEFNSDQSKEHLVSTRGYRWVTLKPQFKDFFSVYACFYAAAEFKTEHEQFEQQFGVRAQLQAFKNTVFEEFRNCCKREGQDVRSASVIAGIIRNFVSETALRQAANFVSKDFLDKKNESNGDLVKQVTKSLIDTNEFDDWIEFIKDSKAFTRKWLVQTMEEQFFKPDPEGNSKYTKVLKERVHNLLEPIKKRASEMASQQMSGHDSCTNLLQFWIEKFCEQGDKIGLHVEDFKVASQCSISDLQNFNMRLLEYLEKVADFIHNPPTSPEQLRWDGKAPHVSLLDKDWNDLQDCPLCGEPTLTRQVWTSGYLLWFWYKYDKNARRCRSVRPAGVAGITDPKSGNLSVATCGELDTFTFRQESHKMEDLSECFPHWYPPCSPPGDESSLLWRWFVSNHKESLSKHYGKRVEVPESWEKIKKTEDGFKEESSGGCLIM
;
A
#
# COMPACT_ATOMS: atom_id res chain seq x y z
N GLU A 1 9.29 2.97 27.90
CA GLU A 1 8.42 3.73 26.98
C GLU A 1 8.69 3.51 25.48
N ARG A 2 9.80 2.87 25.05
CA ARG A 2 10.04 2.45 23.64
C ARG A 2 9.62 0.99 23.32
N LEU A 3 8.65 0.43 24.05
CA LEU A 3 8.23 -0.98 23.94
C LEU A 3 6.73 -1.16 23.64
N ALA A 4 6.05 -0.11 23.20
CA ALA A 4 4.61 -0.14 22.90
C ALA A 4 4.27 -0.47 21.43
N GLU A 5 5.22 -0.39 20.49
CA GLU A 5 4.93 -0.42 19.05
C GLU A 5 4.95 -1.81 18.37
N VAL A 6 5.24 -2.92 19.06
CA VAL A 6 5.47 -4.19 18.35
C VAL A 6 5.00 -5.39 19.17
N LYS A 7 3.76 -5.84 18.97
CA LYS A 7 3.25 -7.00 19.73
C LYS A 7 2.88 -8.22 18.88
N GLU A 8 2.13 -8.09 17.79
CA GLU A 8 1.76 -9.29 17.00
C GLU A 8 2.64 -9.55 15.78
N GLU A 9 3.07 -8.53 15.02
CA GLU A 9 4.14 -8.72 14.03
C GLU A 9 5.39 -9.26 14.70
N ARG A 10 5.67 -8.82 15.93
CA ARG A 10 6.71 -9.41 16.78
C ARG A 10 6.42 -10.85 17.15
N ARG A 11 5.16 -11.20 17.49
CA ARG A 11 4.78 -12.58 17.82
C ARG A 11 4.94 -13.49 16.61
N VAL A 12 4.43 -13.09 15.44
CA VAL A 12 4.60 -13.84 14.19
C VAL A 12 6.08 -13.92 13.85
N LEU A 13 6.87 -12.84 13.92
CA LEU A 13 8.32 -12.88 13.71
C LEU A 13 9.02 -13.80 14.73
N LEU A 14 8.67 -13.78 16.01
CA LEU A 14 9.31 -14.59 17.05
C LEU A 14 8.91 -16.06 16.98
N GLN A 15 7.64 -16.37 16.78
CA GLN A 15 7.13 -17.75 16.65
C GLN A 15 7.52 -18.36 15.29
N SER A 16 7.43 -17.58 14.21
CA SER A 16 7.93 -18.02 12.90
C SER A 16 9.44 -18.22 12.95
N ARG A 17 10.22 -17.36 13.62
CA ARG A 17 11.67 -17.54 13.79
C ARG A 17 11.98 -18.81 14.58
N GLY A 18 11.31 -19.06 15.71
CA GLY A 18 11.51 -20.29 16.48
C GLY A 18 11.21 -21.58 15.70
N LYS A 19 10.07 -21.62 15.00
CA LYS A 19 9.67 -22.77 14.16
C LYS A 19 10.53 -22.89 12.90
N ALA A 20 10.89 -21.76 12.28
CA ALA A 20 11.78 -21.73 11.13
C ALA A 20 13.17 -22.21 11.51
N ASP A 21 13.71 -21.82 12.66
CA ASP A 21 15.04 -22.26 13.10
C ASP A 21 15.08 -23.77 13.35
N GLN A 22 14.03 -24.35 13.94
CA GLN A 22 13.88 -25.81 14.05
C GLN A 22 13.85 -26.48 12.67
N LEU A 23 13.08 -25.94 11.72
CA LEU A 23 12.98 -26.48 10.37
C LEU A 23 14.26 -26.28 9.55
N LYS A 24 14.97 -25.16 9.71
CA LYS A 24 16.30 -24.90 9.12
C LYS A 24 17.27 -25.98 9.57
N GLN A 25 17.30 -26.30 10.87
CA GLN A 25 18.14 -27.37 11.40
C GLN A 25 17.77 -28.74 10.80
N GLN A 26 16.49 -29.08 10.77
CA GLN A 26 16.03 -30.34 10.16
C GLN A 26 16.40 -30.46 8.68
N LEU A 27 16.29 -29.37 7.92
CA LEU A 27 16.70 -29.33 6.51
C LEU A 27 18.21 -29.47 6.33
N MET A 28 19.02 -28.85 7.21
CA MET A 28 20.47 -29.04 7.24
C MET A 28 20.84 -30.50 7.52
N ASP A 29 20.22 -31.12 8.52
CA ASP A 29 20.46 -32.53 8.85
C ASP A 29 20.02 -33.46 7.72
N LYS A 30 18.89 -33.16 7.07
CA LYS A 30 18.43 -33.93 5.91
C LYS A 30 19.37 -33.80 4.71
N ALA A 31 19.87 -32.59 4.45
CA ALA A 31 20.85 -32.34 3.42
C ALA A 31 22.13 -33.15 3.67
N ARG A 32 22.63 -33.19 4.91
CA ARG A 32 23.77 -34.02 5.31
C ARG A 32 23.52 -35.51 5.05
N GLN A 33 22.39 -36.05 5.49
CA GLN A 33 22.02 -37.46 5.28
C GLN A 33 21.92 -37.84 3.79
N VAL A 34 21.44 -36.94 2.94
CA VAL A 34 21.36 -37.19 1.49
C VAL A 34 22.75 -37.15 0.88
N ALA A 35 23.59 -36.17 1.26
CA ALA A 35 24.97 -36.09 0.82
C ALA A 35 25.79 -37.33 1.21
N GLU A 36 25.69 -37.78 2.47
CA GLU A 36 26.37 -38.97 2.98
C GLU A 36 25.98 -40.24 2.19
N ARG A 37 24.69 -40.41 1.89
CA ARG A 37 24.22 -41.53 1.05
C ARG A 37 24.80 -41.47 -0.36
N MET A 38 24.79 -40.29 -1.00
CA MET A 38 25.36 -40.11 -2.34
C MET A 38 26.86 -40.39 -2.37
N VAL A 39 27.58 -40.00 -1.32
CA VAL A 39 29.01 -40.27 -1.15
C VAL A 39 29.29 -41.76 -0.91
N ALA A 40 28.44 -42.44 -0.12
CA ALA A 40 28.54 -43.87 0.17
C ALA A 40 28.25 -44.74 -1.07
N GLU A 41 27.35 -44.29 -1.94
CA GLU A 41 27.06 -44.89 -3.25
C GLU A 41 28.21 -44.75 -4.28
N LYS A 42 29.38 -44.24 -3.86
CA LYS A 42 30.59 -44.08 -4.67
C LYS A 42 30.38 -43.30 -5.98
N ARG A 43 29.51 -42.29 -5.99
CA ARG A 43 29.43 -41.33 -7.10
C ARG A 43 30.61 -40.34 -7.05
N SER A 44 31.83 -40.84 -7.26
CA SER A 44 33.09 -40.11 -7.02
C SER A 44 33.38 -38.94 -7.98
N GLN A 45 32.50 -38.65 -8.94
CA GLN A 45 32.63 -37.54 -9.90
C GLN A 45 31.26 -36.90 -10.21
N ILE A 46 30.52 -36.48 -9.18
CA ILE A 46 29.30 -35.71 -9.40
C ILE A 46 29.68 -34.26 -9.75
N THR A 47 29.17 -33.78 -10.87
CA THR A 47 29.33 -32.38 -11.28
C THR A 47 28.52 -31.43 -10.38
N ASP A 48 28.93 -30.16 -10.27
CA ASP A 48 28.18 -29.17 -9.46
C ASP A 48 26.71 -29.03 -9.94
N ASP A 49 26.44 -29.25 -11.24
CA ASP A 49 25.09 -29.21 -11.82
C ASP A 49 24.22 -30.40 -11.38
N GLU A 50 24.80 -31.61 -11.32
CA GLU A 50 24.11 -32.79 -10.81
C GLU A 50 23.82 -32.68 -9.31
N LEU A 51 24.77 -32.12 -8.53
CA LEU A 51 24.54 -31.78 -7.12
C LEU A 51 23.37 -30.81 -6.97
N LYS A 52 23.30 -29.79 -7.82
CA LYS A 52 22.23 -28.79 -7.82
C LYS A 52 20.86 -29.43 -8.09
N LYS A 53 20.79 -30.34 -9.07
CA LYS A 53 19.56 -31.05 -9.45
C LYS A 53 19.04 -31.96 -8.32
N GLU A 54 19.93 -32.74 -7.71
CA GLU A 54 19.59 -33.62 -6.59
C GLU A 54 19.16 -32.83 -5.36
N PHE A 55 19.87 -31.74 -5.05
CA PHE A 55 19.49 -30.82 -3.99
C PHE A 55 18.10 -30.21 -4.23
N TYR A 56 17.80 -29.71 -5.43
CA TYR A 56 16.50 -29.11 -5.71
C TYR A 56 15.36 -30.13 -5.62
N THR A 57 15.60 -31.37 -6.04
CA THR A 57 14.61 -32.47 -5.89
C THR A 57 14.33 -32.75 -4.42
N MET A 58 15.37 -32.82 -3.59
CA MET A 58 15.24 -32.96 -2.13
C MET A 58 14.51 -31.75 -1.51
N TRP A 59 14.90 -30.53 -1.89
CA TRP A 59 14.32 -29.28 -1.41
C TRP A 59 12.83 -29.21 -1.71
N GLU A 60 12.42 -29.48 -2.94
CA GLU A 60 11.01 -29.44 -3.33
C GLU A 60 10.17 -30.48 -2.57
N LYS A 61 10.72 -31.69 -2.38
CA LYS A 61 10.05 -32.73 -1.60
C LYS A 61 9.87 -32.28 -0.14
N GLN A 62 10.93 -31.77 0.49
CA GLN A 62 10.86 -31.30 1.87
C GLN A 62 9.94 -30.09 2.02
N MET A 63 9.98 -29.11 1.10
CA MET A 63 9.08 -27.95 1.13
C MET A 63 7.60 -28.30 0.90
N LYS A 64 7.29 -29.46 0.31
CA LYS A 64 5.92 -30.01 0.26
C LYS A 64 5.52 -30.68 1.59
N GLU A 65 6.47 -31.30 2.28
CA GLU A 65 6.29 -31.99 3.56
C GLU A 65 6.31 -31.04 4.77
N VAL A 66 6.83 -29.81 4.63
CA VAL A 66 6.72 -28.76 5.65
C VAL A 66 5.24 -28.43 5.86
N HIS A 67 4.62 -29.18 6.77
CA HIS A 67 3.33 -28.83 7.34
C HIS A 67 3.53 -27.59 8.19
N ILE A 68 3.30 -26.45 7.56
CA ILE A 68 2.85 -25.28 8.27
C ILE A 68 1.46 -25.65 8.75
N ALA A 69 1.37 -26.37 9.89
CA ALA A 69 0.17 -26.30 10.72
C ALA A 69 -0.16 -24.81 10.76
N PRO A 70 -1.33 -24.38 10.22
CA PRO A 70 -1.65 -22.97 10.14
C PRO A 70 -1.38 -22.40 11.53
N MET A 71 -0.40 -21.49 11.64
CA MET A 71 0.01 -20.92 12.93
C MET A 71 -1.26 -20.37 13.52
N GLN A 72 -1.88 -21.05 14.51
CA GLN A 72 -3.24 -20.82 15.01
C GLN A 72 -3.94 -19.75 14.19
N THR A 73 -4.38 -20.10 12.96
CA THR A 73 -4.81 -19.07 11.98
C THR A 73 -5.80 -18.21 12.71
N LEU A 74 -5.46 -16.93 12.89
CA LEU A 74 -6.35 -16.01 13.56
C LEU A 74 -7.61 -15.98 12.74
N ASP A 75 -8.63 -16.65 13.26
CA ASP A 75 -9.92 -16.71 12.62
C ASP A 75 -10.63 -15.41 12.93
N PHE A 76 -10.24 -14.35 12.21
CA PHE A 76 -10.80 -13.02 12.34
C PHE A 76 -12.32 -13.04 12.13
N PHE A 77 -12.83 -13.97 11.32
CA PHE A 77 -14.26 -14.17 11.11
C PHE A 77 -14.93 -14.77 12.34
N ARG A 78 -14.33 -15.79 12.95
CA ARG A 78 -14.83 -16.36 14.21
C ARG A 78 -14.78 -15.34 15.35
N GLN A 79 -13.73 -14.53 15.45
CA GLN A 79 -13.64 -13.47 16.45
C GLN A 79 -14.74 -12.41 16.24
N ALA A 80 -14.93 -11.96 15.00
CA ALA A 80 -16.02 -11.06 14.66
C ALA A 80 -17.40 -11.66 15.05
N GLU A 81 -17.62 -12.94 14.75
CA GLU A 81 -18.85 -13.65 15.12
C GLU A 81 -19.03 -13.74 16.64
N GLU A 82 -18.00 -14.16 17.38
CA GLU A 82 -18.05 -14.26 18.85
C GLU A 82 -18.32 -12.89 19.50
N THR A 83 -17.69 -11.81 19.01
CA THR A 83 -17.93 -10.45 19.49
C THR A 83 -19.34 -9.96 19.15
N LEU A 84 -19.82 -10.16 17.93
CA LEU A 84 -21.19 -9.78 17.51
C LEU A 84 -22.25 -10.50 18.35
N LEU A 85 -22.06 -11.78 18.64
CA LEU A 85 -22.99 -12.57 19.46
C LEU A 85 -22.99 -12.13 20.93
N SER A 86 -21.85 -11.65 21.44
CA SER A 86 -21.71 -11.12 22.80
C SER A 86 -22.31 -9.71 22.94
N GLU A 87 -21.93 -8.76 22.09
CA GLU A 87 -22.36 -7.34 22.18
C GLU A 87 -23.86 -7.16 21.88
N LEU A 88 -24.43 -8.04 21.06
CA LEU A 88 -25.82 -7.95 20.62
C LEU A 88 -26.67 -9.11 21.14
N GLU A 89 -26.34 -9.64 22.32
CA GLU A 89 -26.94 -10.83 22.93
C GLU A 89 -28.49 -10.80 22.97
N SER A 90 -29.07 -9.64 23.25
CA SER A 90 -30.53 -9.44 23.26
C SER A 90 -31.24 -9.72 21.92
N ARG A 91 -30.49 -9.74 20.81
CA ARG A 91 -30.98 -9.90 19.43
C ARG A 91 -30.30 -11.07 18.69
N ARG A 92 -29.70 -12.00 19.45
CA ARG A 92 -28.87 -13.12 18.99
C ARG A 92 -29.47 -13.94 17.84
N SER A 93 -30.76 -14.30 17.88
CA SER A 93 -31.38 -15.14 16.83
C SER A 93 -31.42 -14.45 15.46
N LYS A 94 -31.74 -13.15 15.43
CA LYS A 94 -31.78 -12.34 14.19
C LYS A 94 -30.39 -12.13 13.60
N ILE A 95 -29.40 -11.98 14.47
CA ILE A 95 -28.00 -11.80 14.07
C ILE A 95 -27.41 -13.09 13.55
N HIS A 96 -27.74 -14.23 14.18
CA HIS A 96 -27.28 -15.53 13.70
C HIS A 96 -27.83 -15.84 12.29
N ASP A 97 -29.09 -15.50 12.03
CA ASP A 97 -29.67 -15.61 10.69
C ASP A 97 -28.99 -14.69 9.68
N GLU A 98 -28.63 -13.46 10.08
CA GLU A 98 -27.92 -12.54 9.19
C GLU A 98 -26.48 -13.00 8.94
N ILE A 99 -25.73 -13.39 9.97
CA ILE A 99 -24.39 -13.97 9.83
C ILE A 99 -24.46 -15.15 8.86
N LYS A 100 -25.44 -16.04 9.01
CA LYS A 100 -25.61 -17.19 8.12
C LYS A 100 -25.91 -16.77 6.67
N LYS A 101 -26.67 -15.68 6.44
CA LYS A 101 -26.95 -15.13 5.11
C LYS A 101 -25.73 -14.42 4.51
N SER A 102 -25.03 -13.59 5.30
CA SER A 102 -23.81 -12.89 4.90
C SER A 102 -22.66 -13.87 4.62
N MET A 103 -22.64 -15.01 5.31
CA MET A 103 -21.67 -16.10 5.11
C MET A 103 -22.11 -17.17 4.11
N ALA A 104 -23.34 -17.13 3.59
CA ALA A 104 -23.85 -18.11 2.64
C ALA A 104 -23.08 -18.06 1.31
N GLY A 105 -21.97 -18.78 1.25
CA GLY A 105 -21.19 -19.04 0.04
C GLY A 105 -19.72 -18.63 0.04
N LYS A 106 -19.15 -18.03 1.11
CA LYS A 106 -17.76 -17.50 1.04
C LYS A 106 -16.98 -17.57 2.36
N GLN A 107 -16.21 -18.64 2.54
CA GLN A 107 -14.96 -18.62 3.31
C GLN A 107 -13.76 -18.09 2.47
N THR A 108 -14.02 -17.68 1.23
CA THR A 108 -13.02 -17.28 0.26
C THR A 108 -13.17 -15.80 -0.09
N CYS A 109 -12.04 -15.10 -0.05
CA CYS A 109 -11.87 -13.69 -0.41
C CYS A 109 -12.71 -13.30 -1.63
N VAL A 110 -13.84 -12.64 -1.43
CA VAL A 110 -14.50 -11.87 -2.46
C VAL A 110 -14.88 -10.55 -1.82
N PRO A 111 -14.60 -9.40 -2.47
CA PRO A 111 -14.93 -8.10 -1.92
C PRO A 111 -16.39 -8.11 -1.48
N LEU A 112 -16.62 -7.85 -0.20
CA LEU A 112 -17.93 -7.52 0.34
C LEU A 112 -18.35 -6.27 -0.42
N ARG A 113 -19.11 -6.47 -1.49
CA ARG A 113 -19.57 -5.40 -2.36
C ARG A 113 -20.66 -4.64 -1.60
N VAL A 114 -20.56 -3.32 -1.57
CA VAL A 114 -21.49 -2.39 -0.91
C VAL A 114 -22.96 -2.61 -1.34
N ASN A 115 -23.20 -3.25 -2.49
CA ASN A 115 -24.52 -3.64 -2.97
C ASN A 115 -25.19 -4.78 -2.16
N LEU A 116 -24.48 -5.43 -1.23
CA LEU A 116 -25.02 -6.39 -0.26
C LEU A 116 -25.59 -5.71 1.00
N ILE A 117 -25.37 -4.39 1.15
CA ILE A 117 -25.95 -3.63 2.25
C ILE A 117 -27.45 -3.57 2.04
N ARG A 118 -28.19 -4.11 3.02
CA ARG A 118 -29.65 -4.15 3.03
C ARG A 118 -30.22 -2.75 3.21
N SER A 119 -30.22 -2.00 2.11
CA SER A 119 -30.67 -0.61 2.01
C SER A 119 -32.20 -0.46 2.10
N ASP A 120 -32.93 -1.54 2.39
CA ASP A 120 -34.39 -1.65 2.57
C ASP A 120 -34.84 -1.41 4.02
N HIS A 121 -33.93 -1.39 5.01
CA HIS A 121 -34.29 -1.24 6.43
C HIS A 121 -34.33 0.21 6.91
N TYR A 122 -35.23 0.99 6.32
CA TYR A 122 -35.45 2.38 6.70
C TYR A 122 -36.94 2.75 6.73
N GLU A 123 -37.26 3.89 7.32
CA GLU A 123 -38.58 4.52 7.30
C GLU A 123 -38.49 5.84 6.54
N LYS A 124 -39.38 6.01 5.55
CA LYS A 124 -39.48 7.28 4.81
C LYS A 124 -40.09 8.35 5.69
N LYS A 125 -39.59 9.57 5.52
CA LYS A 125 -40.16 10.75 6.16
C LYS A 125 -40.70 11.72 5.11
N TRP A 126 -41.79 12.39 5.47
CA TRP A 126 -42.29 13.54 4.74
C TRP A 126 -41.32 14.69 4.94
N HIS A 127 -40.97 15.37 3.84
CA HIS A 127 -40.08 16.51 3.92
C HIS A 127 -40.78 17.80 3.50
N MET A 128 -40.48 18.91 4.16
CA MET A 128 -41.05 20.23 3.82
C MET A 128 -40.03 21.00 2.98
N VAL A 129 -40.38 21.26 1.72
CA VAL A 129 -39.63 22.14 0.83
C VAL A 129 -40.25 23.54 0.93
N GLY A 130 -39.62 24.41 1.70
CA GLY A 130 -40.16 25.74 2.02
C GLY A 130 -41.35 25.70 2.99
N LEU A 131 -42.15 26.77 3.03
CA LEU A 131 -43.24 26.93 3.99
C LEU A 131 -44.49 26.06 3.72
N LEU A 132 -44.65 25.52 2.50
CA LEU A 132 -45.94 24.94 2.06
C LEU A 132 -45.87 23.63 1.26
N ASN A 133 -44.73 23.21 0.71
CA ASN A 133 -44.68 22.03 -0.16
C ASN A 133 -44.15 20.79 0.58
N LYS A 134 -44.96 19.73 0.63
CA LYS A 134 -44.54 18.41 1.12
C LYS A 134 -43.94 17.60 -0.03
N PHE A 135 -42.69 17.19 0.12
CA PHE A 135 -41.98 16.31 -0.79
C PHE A 135 -41.94 14.89 -0.21
N TRP A 136 -42.29 13.91 -1.06
CA TRP A 136 -42.13 12.49 -0.75
C TRP A 136 -41.03 11.89 -1.63
N PRO A 137 -39.92 11.41 -1.03
CA PRO A 137 -38.78 10.89 -1.77
C PRO A 137 -39.11 9.57 -2.46
N SER A 138 -38.59 9.39 -3.69
CA SER A 138 -38.69 8.11 -4.40
C SER A 138 -37.93 7.01 -3.65
N GLU A 139 -38.35 5.76 -3.84
CA GLU A 139 -37.69 4.58 -3.25
C GLU A 139 -36.19 4.52 -3.59
N GLU A 140 -35.86 4.88 -4.83
CA GLU A 140 -34.48 4.91 -5.32
C GLU A 140 -33.65 5.99 -4.62
N LYS A 141 -34.19 7.20 -4.44
CA LYS A 141 -33.51 8.28 -3.70
C LYS A 141 -33.24 7.90 -2.24
N CYS A 142 -34.18 7.21 -1.61
CA CYS A 142 -33.99 6.69 -0.25
C CYS A 142 -32.91 5.61 -0.17
N LYS A 143 -32.94 4.60 -1.07
CA LYS A 143 -31.93 3.54 -1.12
C LYS A 143 -30.53 4.09 -1.38
N THR A 144 -30.40 5.05 -2.29
CA THR A 144 -29.13 5.72 -2.58
C THR A 144 -28.61 6.49 -1.36
N GLN A 145 -29.47 7.17 -0.60
CA GLN A 145 -29.07 7.85 0.64
C GLN A 145 -28.55 6.86 1.71
N VAL A 146 -29.26 5.75 1.91
CA VAL A 146 -28.83 4.70 2.85
C VAL A 146 -27.51 4.07 2.40
N PHE A 147 -27.37 3.78 1.11
CA PHE A 147 -26.13 3.24 0.52
C PHE A 147 -24.95 4.20 0.71
N ASN A 148 -25.12 5.48 0.38
CA ASN A 148 -24.07 6.49 0.52
C ASN A 148 -23.67 6.70 1.98
N PHE A 149 -24.62 6.68 2.91
CA PHE A 149 -24.34 6.68 4.34
C PHE A 149 -23.51 5.47 4.75
N SER A 150 -23.92 4.26 4.39
CA SER A 150 -23.19 3.05 4.74
C SER A 150 -21.78 3.01 4.16
N ASN A 151 -21.60 3.40 2.89
CA ASN A 151 -20.28 3.49 2.27
C ASN A 151 -19.39 4.52 2.99
N SER A 152 -19.98 5.61 3.44
CA SER A 152 -19.31 6.59 4.29
C SER A 152 -18.84 5.91 5.60
N VAL A 153 -19.73 5.29 6.36
CA VAL A 153 -19.34 4.67 7.64
C VAL A 153 -18.26 3.59 7.44
N LEU A 154 -18.35 2.76 6.40
CA LEU A 154 -17.32 1.75 6.09
C LEU A 154 -15.95 2.37 5.81
N LYS A 155 -15.88 3.45 5.02
CA LYS A 155 -14.61 4.16 4.81
C LYS A 155 -14.05 4.78 6.10
N LYS A 156 -14.88 5.08 7.11
CA LYS A 156 -14.38 5.52 8.43
C LYS A 156 -13.89 4.34 9.25
N VAL A 157 -14.63 3.23 9.23
CA VAL A 157 -14.20 1.95 9.82
C VAL A 157 -12.85 1.53 9.24
N GLU A 158 -12.64 1.64 7.93
CA GLU A 158 -11.35 1.38 7.28
C GLU A 158 -10.23 2.30 7.80
N LYS A 159 -10.50 3.60 7.95
CA LYS A 159 -9.51 4.54 8.55
C LYS A 159 -9.22 4.22 10.01
N GLU A 160 -10.23 3.81 10.77
CA GLU A 160 -10.11 3.44 12.17
C GLU A 160 -9.36 2.11 12.32
N ILE A 161 -9.59 1.14 11.43
CA ILE A 161 -8.78 -0.08 11.29
C ILE A 161 -7.32 0.29 11.02
N ILE A 162 -7.05 1.14 10.03
CA ILE A 162 -5.69 1.59 9.70
C ILE A 162 -5.02 2.32 10.86
N GLN A 163 -5.77 3.15 11.58
CA GLN A 163 -5.24 3.89 12.73
C GLN A 163 -4.95 2.96 13.91
N LEU A 164 -5.87 2.03 14.22
CA LEU A 164 -5.70 1.04 15.27
C LEU A 164 -4.53 0.09 14.99
N GLN A 165 -4.30 -0.24 13.71
CA GLN A 165 -3.13 -0.98 13.25
C GLN A 165 -1.82 -0.19 13.45
N ARG A 166 -1.81 1.11 13.15
CA ARG A 166 -0.63 1.97 13.36
C ARG A 166 -0.29 2.15 14.84
N ASP A 167 -1.29 2.32 15.69
CA ASP A 167 -1.08 2.68 17.10
C ASP A 167 -0.73 1.47 17.97
N ASN A 168 -1.12 0.25 17.58
CA ASN A 168 -0.94 -0.97 18.39
C ASN A 168 -0.16 -2.11 17.69
N GLY A 169 0.19 -1.98 16.40
CA GLY A 169 0.56 -3.12 15.56
C GLY A 169 -0.62 -4.10 15.38
N ILE A 170 -0.38 -5.33 14.89
CA ILE A 170 -1.42 -6.38 14.77
C ILE A 170 -1.84 -6.93 16.17
N ASP A 171 -1.70 -6.19 17.28
CA ASP A 171 -2.19 -6.62 18.61
C ASP A 171 -3.74 -6.52 18.72
N ILE A 172 -4.41 -6.92 17.64
CA ILE A 172 -5.85 -6.86 17.39
C ILE A 172 -6.60 -7.91 18.22
N ILE A 173 -5.88 -8.94 18.66
CA ILE A 173 -6.43 -10.20 19.20
C ILE A 173 -7.00 -10.02 20.62
N ASP A 174 -6.55 -9.00 21.35
CA ASP A 174 -6.81 -8.92 22.80
C ASP A 174 -7.67 -7.72 23.22
N ARG A 175 -8.08 -6.85 22.30
CA ARG A 175 -8.73 -5.57 22.66
C ARG A 175 -9.87 -5.19 21.74
N GLY A 176 -10.99 -5.90 21.83
CA GLY A 176 -12.32 -5.38 21.51
C GLY A 176 -12.47 -4.65 20.17
N VAL A 177 -11.66 -4.95 19.15
CA VAL A 177 -11.65 -4.16 17.91
C VAL A 177 -13.01 -4.24 17.22
N PHE A 178 -13.59 -5.43 17.21
CA PHE A 178 -14.93 -5.65 16.69
C PHE A 178 -15.98 -4.96 17.57
N SER A 179 -15.81 -4.90 18.90
CA SER A 179 -16.66 -4.10 19.80
C SER A 179 -16.54 -2.60 19.48
N SER A 180 -15.34 -2.08 19.23
CA SER A 180 -15.12 -0.69 18.81
C SER A 180 -15.78 -0.40 17.47
N ILE A 181 -15.69 -1.30 16.49
CA ILE A 181 -16.39 -1.18 15.21
C ILE A 181 -17.91 -1.16 15.43
N ILE A 182 -18.45 -2.04 16.28
CA ILE A 182 -19.88 -2.08 16.62
C ILE A 182 -20.30 -0.75 17.26
N HIS A 183 -19.59 -0.28 18.28
CA HIS A 183 -19.89 1.01 18.95
C HIS A 183 -19.76 2.20 18.00
N PHE A 184 -18.80 2.17 17.09
CA PHE A 184 -18.61 3.20 16.09
C PHE A 184 -19.77 3.24 15.09
N VAL A 185 -20.16 2.10 14.54
CA VAL A 185 -21.33 1.96 13.66
C VAL A 185 -22.60 2.41 14.38
N ASP A 186 -22.76 2.00 15.64
CA ASP A 186 -23.88 2.36 16.48
C ASP A 186 -24.00 3.88 16.64
N LYS A 187 -22.88 4.53 16.98
CA LYS A 187 -22.79 5.98 17.12
C LYS A 187 -23.13 6.71 15.81
N GLU A 188 -22.58 6.27 14.69
CA GLU A 188 -22.82 6.90 13.38
C GLU A 188 -24.29 6.77 12.95
N ILE A 189 -24.95 5.65 13.25
CA ILE A 189 -26.39 5.46 12.99
C ILE A 189 -27.24 6.30 13.93
N ASP A 190 -26.88 6.39 15.21
CA ASP A 190 -27.61 7.21 16.18
C ASP A 190 -27.49 8.70 15.81
N GLU A 191 -26.30 9.17 15.41
CA GLU A 191 -26.07 10.50 14.82
C GLU A 191 -26.82 10.71 13.49
N PHE A 192 -26.95 9.64 12.68
CA PHE A 192 -27.75 9.68 11.47
C PHE A 192 -29.25 9.91 11.78
N ASN A 193 -29.76 9.29 12.83
CA ASN A 193 -31.16 9.37 13.23
C ASN A 193 -31.49 10.59 14.10
N SER A 194 -30.51 11.16 14.83
CA SER A 194 -30.70 12.25 15.80
C SER A 194 -30.61 13.66 15.22
N ASP A 195 -30.08 13.86 14.00
CA ASP A 195 -29.94 15.16 13.33
C ASP A 195 -31.30 15.71 12.81
N GLN A 196 -32.37 15.54 13.60
CA GLN A 196 -33.73 16.08 13.38
C GLN A 196 -33.84 17.55 13.79
N SER A 197 -32.83 18.11 14.46
CA SER A 197 -32.93 19.41 15.15
C SER A 197 -32.76 20.66 14.28
N LYS A 198 -32.74 20.53 12.94
CA LYS A 198 -32.66 21.69 12.01
C LYS A 198 -33.61 21.62 10.82
N GLU A 199 -34.75 20.95 10.95
CA GLU A 199 -35.75 20.86 9.86
C GLU A 199 -36.48 22.17 9.54
N HIS A 200 -36.28 23.26 10.31
CA HIS A 200 -37.04 24.50 10.09
C HIS A 200 -36.26 25.67 9.50
N LEU A 201 -34.93 25.62 9.44
CA LEU A 201 -34.17 26.80 9.01
C LEU A 201 -32.91 26.39 8.24
N VAL A 202 -32.87 26.84 7.00
CA VAL A 202 -31.70 27.08 6.12
C VAL A 202 -31.32 25.96 5.14
N SER A 203 -31.35 26.38 3.88
CA SER A 203 -31.04 25.76 2.59
C SER A 203 -29.60 25.24 2.40
N THR A 204 -28.94 24.68 3.42
CA THR A 204 -27.53 24.26 3.31
C THR A 204 -27.19 22.92 3.95
N ARG A 205 -28.14 22.21 4.56
CA ARG A 205 -27.94 20.82 5.02
C ARG A 205 -28.70 19.84 4.14
N GLY A 206 -28.00 18.86 3.54
CA GLY A 206 -28.60 17.86 2.66
C GLY A 206 -29.76 17.16 3.38
N TYR A 207 -30.91 17.10 2.71
CA TYR A 207 -32.15 16.60 3.28
C TYR A 207 -32.05 15.11 3.66
N ARG A 208 -32.34 14.76 4.92
CA ARG A 208 -32.43 13.35 5.35
C ARG A 208 -33.86 12.86 5.17
N TRP A 209 -34.04 11.98 4.20
CA TRP A 209 -35.32 11.48 3.73
C TRP A 209 -35.77 10.21 4.46
N VAL A 210 -34.85 9.62 5.22
CA VAL A 210 -35.03 8.32 5.84
C VAL A 210 -34.60 8.33 7.29
N THR A 211 -35.19 7.44 8.08
CA THR A 211 -34.71 7.07 9.41
C THR A 211 -34.35 5.60 9.39
N LEU A 212 -33.14 5.27 9.82
CA LEU A 212 -32.62 3.92 9.81
C LEU A 212 -33.29 3.15 10.94
N LYS A 213 -33.87 2.00 10.62
CA LYS A 213 -34.53 1.17 11.62
C LYS A 213 -33.51 0.50 12.52
N PRO A 214 -33.86 0.11 13.76
CA PRO A 214 -32.95 -0.65 14.64
C PRO A 214 -32.38 -1.93 14.01
N GLN A 215 -33.12 -2.59 13.10
CA GLN A 215 -32.63 -3.76 12.39
C GLN A 215 -31.48 -3.44 11.44
N PHE A 216 -31.46 -2.24 10.84
CA PHE A 216 -30.37 -1.79 9.98
C PHE A 216 -29.05 -1.70 10.75
N LYS A 217 -29.12 -1.23 12.01
CA LYS A 217 -27.99 -1.16 12.94
C LYS A 217 -27.33 -2.53 13.11
N ASP A 218 -28.13 -3.54 13.41
CA ASP A 218 -27.63 -4.91 13.60
C ASP A 218 -27.01 -5.48 12.31
N PHE A 219 -27.70 -5.33 11.18
CA PHE A 219 -27.21 -5.84 9.89
C PHE A 219 -25.93 -5.14 9.44
N PHE A 220 -25.84 -3.83 9.64
CA PHE A 220 -24.69 -3.07 9.21
C PHE A 220 -23.47 -3.29 10.12
N SER A 221 -23.68 -3.51 11.43
CA SER A 221 -22.62 -3.94 12.34
C SER A 221 -22.06 -5.32 11.96
N VAL A 222 -22.92 -6.30 11.63
CA VAL A 222 -22.48 -7.59 11.09
C VAL A 222 -21.64 -7.39 9.84
N TYR A 223 -22.11 -6.59 8.88
CA TYR A 223 -21.39 -6.32 7.64
C TYR A 223 -20.03 -5.66 7.89
N ALA A 224 -19.97 -4.63 8.75
CA ALA A 224 -18.75 -3.88 9.04
C ALA A 224 -17.68 -4.74 9.73
N CYS A 225 -18.07 -5.58 10.69
CA CYS A 225 -17.13 -6.50 11.35
C CYS A 225 -16.58 -7.55 10.38
N PHE A 226 -17.42 -8.10 9.51
CA PHE A 226 -16.99 -9.08 8.50
C PHE A 226 -16.12 -8.45 7.40
N TYR A 227 -16.38 -7.20 7.04
CA TYR A 227 -15.51 -6.40 6.17
C TYR A 227 -14.12 -6.25 6.80
N ALA A 228 -14.07 -5.82 8.06
CA ALA A 228 -12.81 -5.68 8.80
C ALA A 228 -12.05 -7.00 8.91
N ALA A 229 -12.75 -8.10 9.21
CA ALA A 229 -12.15 -9.43 9.30
C ALA A 229 -11.49 -9.87 7.97
N ALA A 230 -12.09 -9.54 6.83
CA ALA A 230 -11.54 -9.85 5.51
C ALA A 230 -10.26 -9.06 5.21
N GLU A 231 -10.22 -7.77 5.57
CA GLU A 231 -9.03 -6.92 5.43
C GLU A 231 -7.90 -7.42 6.34
N PHE A 232 -8.19 -7.69 7.62
CA PHE A 232 -7.21 -8.24 8.56
C PHE A 232 -6.64 -9.57 8.11
N LYS A 233 -7.46 -10.47 7.55
CA LYS A 233 -7.00 -11.72 6.97
C LYS A 233 -6.06 -11.50 5.79
N THR A 234 -6.42 -10.61 4.87
CA THR A 234 -5.62 -10.33 3.66
C THR A 234 -4.24 -9.78 4.02
N GLU A 235 -4.18 -8.86 4.97
CA GLU A 235 -2.90 -8.29 5.44
C GLU A 235 -2.07 -9.32 6.21
N HIS A 236 -2.70 -10.13 7.05
CA HIS A 236 -2.02 -11.21 7.76
C HIS A 236 -1.42 -12.24 6.79
N GLU A 237 -2.15 -12.65 5.75
CA GLU A 237 -1.66 -13.55 4.71
C GLU A 237 -0.49 -12.93 3.93
N GLN A 238 -0.53 -11.63 3.61
CA GLN A 238 0.59 -10.93 2.95
C GLN A 238 1.82 -10.87 3.86
N PHE A 239 1.63 -10.62 5.15
CA PHE A 239 2.70 -10.63 6.14
C PHE A 239 3.33 -12.02 6.26
N GLU A 240 2.53 -13.09 6.35
CA GLU A 240 3.02 -14.47 6.38
C GLU A 240 3.76 -14.87 5.09
N GLN A 241 3.31 -14.39 3.93
CA GLN A 241 4.02 -14.64 2.66
C GLN A 241 5.43 -14.03 2.64
N GLN A 242 5.62 -12.91 3.33
CA GLN A 242 6.89 -12.18 3.33
C GLN A 242 7.82 -12.63 4.46
N PHE A 243 7.28 -12.84 5.66
CA PHE A 243 8.05 -13.06 6.88
C PHE A 243 7.80 -14.43 7.53
N GLY A 244 6.83 -15.18 7.02
CA GLY A 244 6.48 -16.49 7.56
C GLY A 244 7.58 -17.53 7.37
N VAL A 245 7.37 -18.69 7.99
CA VAL A 245 8.33 -19.80 8.00
C VAL A 245 8.81 -20.17 6.60
N ARG A 246 7.91 -20.25 5.62
CA ARG A 246 8.25 -20.64 4.24
C ARG A 246 9.19 -19.64 3.56
N ALA A 247 8.95 -18.35 3.76
CA ALA A 247 9.79 -17.28 3.20
C ALA A 247 11.19 -17.32 3.81
N GLN A 248 11.29 -17.49 5.13
CA GLN A 248 12.56 -17.63 5.84
C GLN A 248 13.34 -18.89 5.39
N LEU A 249 12.65 -20.02 5.19
CA LEU A 249 13.27 -21.24 4.67
C LEU A 249 13.78 -21.03 3.24
N GLN A 250 12.99 -20.36 2.38
CA GLN A 250 13.40 -20.09 1.00
C GLN A 250 14.62 -19.18 0.93
N ALA A 251 14.72 -18.17 1.80
CA ALA A 251 15.92 -17.34 1.94
C ALA A 251 17.14 -18.15 2.43
N PHE A 252 16.92 -19.18 3.25
CA PHE A 252 17.98 -20.06 3.77
C PHE A 252 18.42 -21.16 2.79
N LYS A 253 17.69 -21.38 1.70
CA LYS A 253 17.93 -22.45 0.70
C LYS A 253 19.37 -22.55 0.22
N ASN A 254 19.99 -21.42 -0.11
CA ASN A 254 21.36 -21.41 -0.63
C ASN A 254 22.38 -21.84 0.42
N THR A 255 22.13 -21.55 1.71
CA THR A 255 22.99 -22.00 2.81
C THR A 255 22.90 -23.52 2.99
N VAL A 256 21.69 -24.09 2.88
CA VAL A 256 21.49 -25.55 2.91
C VAL A 256 22.14 -26.22 1.69
N PHE A 257 22.10 -25.58 0.51
CA PHE A 257 22.77 -26.10 -0.68
C PHE A 257 24.29 -26.16 -0.52
N GLU A 258 24.92 -25.11 0.02
CA GLU A 258 26.37 -25.13 0.26
C GLU A 258 26.76 -26.20 1.26
N GLU A 259 25.99 -26.39 2.34
CA GLU A 259 26.24 -27.50 3.29
C GLU A 259 26.14 -28.87 2.61
N PHE A 260 25.09 -29.08 1.80
CA PHE A 260 24.93 -30.29 1.00
C PHE A 260 26.14 -30.54 0.08
N ARG A 261 26.55 -29.50 -0.65
CA ARG A 261 27.68 -29.55 -1.60
C ARG A 261 29.00 -29.85 -0.88
N ASN A 262 29.27 -29.18 0.24
CA ASN A 262 30.48 -29.39 1.02
C ASN A 262 30.53 -30.79 1.64
N CYS A 263 29.39 -31.32 2.08
CA CYS A 263 29.29 -32.72 2.54
C CYS A 263 29.58 -33.71 1.41
N CYS A 264 29.03 -33.49 0.21
CA CYS A 264 29.32 -34.32 -0.96
C CYS A 264 30.80 -34.31 -1.35
N LYS A 265 31.47 -33.15 -1.18
CA LYS A 265 32.91 -32.97 -1.42
C LYS A 265 33.81 -33.46 -0.29
N ARG A 266 33.22 -33.93 0.82
CA ARG A 266 33.94 -34.37 2.04
C ARG A 266 34.83 -33.29 2.65
N GLU A 267 34.38 -32.05 2.59
CA GLU A 267 35.07 -30.91 3.21
C GLU A 267 35.10 -31.04 4.74
N GLY A 268 36.14 -30.48 5.36
CA GLY A 268 36.30 -30.44 6.82
C GLY A 268 35.18 -29.67 7.53
N GLN A 269 34.97 -29.95 8.81
CA GLN A 269 33.92 -29.31 9.63
C GLN A 269 34.13 -27.79 9.79
N ASP A 270 35.38 -27.35 9.82
CA ASP A 270 35.83 -25.97 9.77
C ASP A 270 35.41 -25.26 8.48
N VAL A 271 35.66 -25.87 7.31
CA VAL A 271 35.24 -25.33 6.00
C VAL A 271 33.73 -25.24 5.90
N ARG A 272 33.02 -26.30 6.31
CA ARG A 272 31.55 -26.35 6.34
C ARG A 272 30.97 -25.26 7.24
N SER A 273 31.48 -25.14 8.47
CA SER A 273 31.00 -24.14 9.43
C SER A 273 31.26 -22.71 8.93
N ALA A 274 32.42 -22.44 8.32
CA ALA A 274 32.72 -21.15 7.72
C ALA A 274 31.72 -20.79 6.60
N SER A 275 31.37 -21.76 5.75
CA SER A 275 30.38 -21.58 4.68
C SER A 275 28.98 -21.27 5.24
N VAL A 276 28.56 -21.96 6.30
CA VAL A 276 27.27 -21.71 6.97
C VAL A 276 27.22 -20.31 7.60
N ILE A 277 28.26 -19.92 8.34
CA ILE A 277 28.37 -18.57 8.95
C ILE A 277 28.35 -17.49 7.87
N ALA A 278 29.12 -17.67 6.79
CA ALA A 278 29.10 -16.75 5.65
C ALA A 278 27.71 -16.66 5.00
N GLY A 279 27.00 -17.78 4.89
CA GLY A 279 25.62 -17.82 4.37
C GLY A 279 24.63 -17.04 5.24
N ILE A 280 24.76 -17.11 6.56
CA ILE A 280 23.94 -16.33 7.51
C ILE A 280 24.22 -14.83 7.35
N ILE A 281 25.50 -14.45 7.37
CA ILE A 281 25.93 -13.05 7.18
C ILE A 281 25.44 -12.49 5.85
N ARG A 282 25.59 -13.28 4.77
CA ARG A 282 25.14 -12.91 3.43
C ARG A 282 23.64 -12.60 3.38
N ASN A 283 22.82 -13.41 4.02
CA ASN A 283 21.37 -13.19 4.06
C ASN A 283 21.04 -11.90 4.82
N PHE A 284 21.67 -11.69 5.97
CA PHE A 284 21.52 -10.46 6.75
C PHE A 284 21.91 -9.20 5.96
N VAL A 285 23.08 -9.20 5.33
CA VAL A 285 23.57 -8.07 4.53
C VAL A 285 22.65 -7.80 3.34
N SER A 286 22.22 -8.86 2.64
CA SER A 286 21.34 -8.72 1.47
C SER A 286 19.99 -8.11 1.83
N GLU A 287 19.32 -8.63 2.86
CA GLU A 287 18.02 -8.14 3.30
C GLU A 287 18.09 -6.69 3.79
N THR A 288 19.10 -6.39 4.63
CA THR A 288 19.29 -5.05 5.20
C THR A 288 19.65 -4.03 4.12
N ALA A 289 20.55 -4.38 3.19
CA ALA A 289 20.94 -3.49 2.10
C ALA A 289 19.79 -3.21 1.14
N LEU A 290 19.01 -4.23 0.75
CA LEU A 290 17.82 -4.07 -0.09
C LEU A 290 16.80 -3.13 0.57
N ARG A 291 16.54 -3.30 1.87
CA ARG A 291 15.64 -2.43 2.62
C ARG A 291 16.15 -0.99 2.68
N GLN A 292 17.44 -0.79 2.98
CA GLN A 292 18.05 0.55 3.02
C GLN A 292 18.05 1.23 1.65
N ALA A 293 18.30 0.49 0.57
CA ALA A 293 18.24 1.01 -0.78
C ALA A 293 16.79 1.36 -1.19
N ALA A 294 15.81 0.56 -0.76
CA ALA A 294 14.40 0.86 -0.99
C ALA A 294 13.93 2.14 -0.25
N ASN A 295 14.37 2.30 1.01
CA ASN A 295 14.16 3.51 1.79
C ASN A 295 14.77 4.73 1.08
N PHE A 296 15.97 4.58 0.51
CA PHE A 296 16.62 5.65 -0.24
C PHE A 296 15.80 6.10 -1.45
N VAL A 297 15.34 5.17 -2.30
CA VAL A 297 14.51 5.52 -3.48
C VAL A 297 13.26 6.27 -3.05
N SER A 298 12.57 5.78 -2.02
CA SER A 298 11.35 6.38 -1.50
C SER A 298 11.60 7.79 -0.95
N LYS A 299 12.69 7.95 -0.17
CA LYS A 299 13.05 9.22 0.46
C LYS A 299 13.57 10.25 -0.54
N ASP A 300 14.47 9.88 -1.45
CA ASP A 300 15.03 10.77 -2.48
C ASP A 300 13.93 11.30 -3.42
N PHE A 301 12.95 10.44 -3.75
CA PHE A 301 11.78 10.86 -4.52
C PHE A 301 10.87 11.82 -3.72
N LEU A 302 10.64 11.56 -2.44
CA LEU A 302 9.84 12.41 -1.55
C LEU A 302 10.53 13.75 -1.21
N ASP A 303 11.84 13.76 -1.04
CA ASP A 303 12.60 14.96 -0.70
C ASP A 303 12.65 15.91 -1.90
N LYS A 304 12.79 15.40 -3.13
CA LYS A 304 12.59 16.19 -4.36
C LYS A 304 11.17 16.74 -4.49
N LYS A 305 10.15 16.00 -4.02
CA LYS A 305 8.78 16.52 -3.93
C LYS A 305 8.72 17.74 -2.99
N ASN A 306 9.39 17.69 -1.85
CA ASN A 306 9.42 18.79 -0.88
C ASN A 306 10.20 20.02 -1.39
N GLU A 307 11.32 19.83 -2.09
CA GLU A 307 12.08 20.93 -2.71
C GLU A 307 11.28 21.67 -3.79
N SER A 308 10.41 20.96 -4.51
CA SER A 308 9.54 21.55 -5.55
C SER A 308 8.29 22.28 -5.00
N ASN A 309 8.07 22.32 -3.68
CA ASN A 309 6.89 22.92 -3.04
C ASN A 309 5.53 22.45 -3.66
N GLY A 310 5.51 21.26 -4.27
CA GLY A 310 4.42 20.80 -5.13
C GLY A 310 3.83 19.46 -4.72
N ASP A 311 2.50 19.44 -4.53
CA ASP A 311 1.70 18.21 -4.50
C ASP A 311 1.99 17.33 -5.73
N LEU A 312 1.89 16.00 -5.60
CA LEU A 312 2.11 15.03 -6.69
C LEU A 312 1.32 15.39 -7.96
N VAL A 313 0.10 15.92 -7.81
CA VAL A 313 -0.74 16.44 -8.90
C VAL A 313 -0.02 17.50 -9.74
N LYS A 314 0.73 18.42 -9.12
CA LYS A 314 1.46 19.48 -9.84
C LYS A 314 2.59 18.92 -10.67
N GLN A 315 3.28 17.88 -10.18
CA GLN A 315 4.37 17.24 -10.92
C GLN A 315 3.85 16.48 -12.15
N VAL A 316 2.77 15.71 -11.96
CA VAL A 316 2.09 15.03 -13.07
C VAL A 316 1.59 16.05 -14.10
N THR A 317 0.96 17.13 -13.64
CA THR A 317 0.47 18.21 -14.51
C THR A 317 1.61 18.90 -15.26
N LYS A 318 2.76 19.17 -14.60
CA LYS A 318 3.95 19.71 -15.26
C LYS A 318 4.47 18.76 -16.34
N SER A 319 4.53 17.46 -16.06
CA SER A 319 4.92 16.45 -17.03
C SER A 319 4.01 16.46 -18.26
N LEU A 320 2.69 16.53 -18.07
CA LEU A 320 1.71 16.63 -19.16
C LEU A 320 1.87 17.90 -19.99
N ILE A 321 2.22 19.02 -19.36
CA ILE A 321 2.52 20.30 -20.03
C ILE A 321 3.84 20.23 -20.83
N ASP A 322 4.80 19.45 -20.36
CA ASP A 322 6.12 19.33 -20.98
C ASP A 322 6.12 18.33 -22.14
N THR A 323 5.38 17.21 -22.06
CA THR A 323 5.19 16.30 -23.19
C THR A 323 4.20 16.87 -24.21
N ASN A 324 3.14 17.53 -23.72
CA ASN A 324 2.05 18.08 -24.53
C ASN A 324 1.40 17.07 -25.48
N GLU A 325 1.44 15.77 -25.14
CA GLU A 325 0.84 14.69 -25.91
C GLU A 325 -0.64 14.54 -25.56
N PHE A 326 -1.52 14.69 -26.55
CA PHE A 326 -2.97 14.69 -26.33
C PHE A 326 -3.48 13.42 -25.63
N ASP A 327 -2.95 12.26 -26.02
CA ASP A 327 -3.39 10.97 -25.49
C ASP A 327 -3.06 10.81 -24.00
N ASP A 328 -1.91 11.33 -23.53
CA ASP A 328 -1.54 11.33 -22.12
C ASP A 328 -2.49 12.20 -21.28
N TRP A 329 -2.89 13.37 -21.81
CA TRP A 329 -3.89 14.21 -21.18
C TRP A 329 -5.21 13.45 -21.02
N ILE A 330 -5.70 12.80 -22.08
CA ILE A 330 -6.95 12.05 -22.05
C ILE A 330 -6.88 10.85 -21.08
N GLU A 331 -5.76 10.12 -21.04
CA GLU A 331 -5.55 9.03 -20.07
C GLU A 331 -5.64 9.55 -18.63
N PHE A 332 -5.00 10.69 -18.34
CA PHE A 332 -5.06 11.35 -17.03
C PHE A 332 -6.45 11.89 -16.67
N ILE A 333 -7.20 12.46 -17.61
CA ILE A 333 -8.56 12.98 -17.40
C ILE A 333 -9.54 11.85 -17.08
N LYS A 334 -9.36 10.69 -17.73
CA LYS A 334 -10.26 9.54 -17.60
C LYS A 334 -10.03 8.74 -16.32
N ASP A 335 -8.78 8.53 -15.94
CA ASP A 335 -8.39 7.84 -14.70
C ASP A 335 -7.08 8.42 -14.17
N SER A 336 -7.21 9.45 -13.35
CA SER A 336 -6.05 10.21 -12.87
C SER A 336 -5.15 9.36 -11.98
N LYS A 337 -5.72 8.40 -11.24
CA LYS A 337 -5.00 7.50 -10.34
C LYS A 337 -4.17 6.49 -11.11
N ALA A 338 -4.77 5.83 -12.11
CA ALA A 338 -4.06 4.87 -12.96
C ALA A 338 -2.94 5.53 -13.76
N PHE A 339 -3.22 6.69 -14.38
CA PHE A 339 -2.20 7.46 -15.08
C PHE A 339 -1.05 7.86 -14.15
N THR A 340 -1.37 8.41 -12.98
CA THR A 340 -0.35 8.85 -12.00
C THR A 340 0.49 7.68 -11.52
N ARG A 341 -0.09 6.47 -11.36
CA ARG A 341 0.66 5.26 -11.05
C ARG A 341 1.67 4.90 -12.15
N LYS A 342 1.23 4.90 -13.40
CA LYS A 342 2.08 4.64 -14.58
C LYS A 342 3.20 5.66 -14.68
N TRP A 343 2.87 6.94 -14.51
CA TRP A 343 3.83 8.04 -14.49
C TRP A 343 4.87 7.89 -13.37
N LEU A 344 4.44 7.54 -12.16
CA LEU A 344 5.35 7.31 -11.02
C LEU A 344 6.35 6.19 -11.31
N VAL A 345 5.87 5.07 -11.87
CA VAL A 345 6.74 3.95 -12.27
C VAL A 345 7.78 4.43 -13.28
N GLN A 346 7.34 5.03 -14.39
CA GLN A 346 8.25 5.50 -15.45
C GLN A 346 9.27 6.51 -14.92
N THR A 347 8.81 7.47 -14.12
CA THR A 347 9.69 8.49 -13.53
C THR A 347 10.72 7.86 -12.59
N MET A 348 10.32 6.87 -11.78
CA MET A 348 11.25 6.14 -10.91
C MET A 348 12.22 5.27 -11.71
N GLU A 349 11.75 4.61 -12.78
CA GLU A 349 12.59 3.85 -13.70
C GLU A 349 13.69 4.74 -14.28
N GLU A 350 13.32 5.89 -14.85
CA GLU A 350 14.26 6.82 -15.45
C GLU A 350 15.27 7.40 -14.45
N GLN A 351 14.83 7.73 -13.24
CA GLN A 351 15.68 8.39 -12.25
C GLN A 351 16.58 7.42 -11.47
N PHE A 352 16.11 6.20 -11.21
CA PHE A 352 16.79 5.28 -10.30
C PHE A 352 17.27 3.99 -10.95
N PHE A 353 16.56 3.48 -11.95
CA PHE A 353 16.81 2.15 -12.51
C PHE A 353 17.43 2.18 -13.91
N LYS A 354 17.36 3.31 -14.62
CA LYS A 354 18.04 3.50 -15.90
C LYS A 354 19.56 3.36 -15.71
N PRO A 355 20.21 2.43 -16.42
CA PRO A 355 21.65 2.26 -16.33
C PRO A 355 22.37 3.44 -16.97
N ASP A 356 23.48 3.84 -16.36
CA ASP A 356 24.43 4.77 -16.94
C ASP A 356 25.31 4.06 -18.00
N PRO A 357 26.23 4.77 -18.68
CA PRO A 357 27.12 4.17 -19.68
C PRO A 357 28.02 3.04 -19.14
N GLU A 358 28.21 2.96 -17.82
CA GLU A 358 28.97 1.90 -17.14
C GLU A 358 28.09 0.69 -16.81
N GLY A 359 26.80 0.71 -17.19
CA GLY A 359 25.83 -0.34 -16.93
C GLY A 359 25.24 -0.33 -15.52
N ASN A 360 25.51 0.69 -14.70
CA ASN A 360 25.01 0.80 -13.34
C ASN A 360 23.92 1.87 -13.23
N SER A 361 22.80 1.55 -12.60
CA SER A 361 21.77 2.53 -12.27
C SER A 361 22.06 3.24 -10.94
N LYS A 362 21.48 4.42 -10.69
CA LYS A 362 21.59 5.13 -9.39
C LYS A 362 21.22 4.20 -8.22
N TYR A 363 20.17 3.38 -8.39
CA TYR A 363 19.77 2.36 -7.43
C TYR A 363 20.88 1.32 -7.18
N THR A 364 21.44 0.72 -8.23
CA THR A 364 22.48 -0.31 -8.07
C THR A 364 23.74 0.24 -7.42
N LYS A 365 24.11 1.50 -7.68
CA LYS A 365 25.25 2.16 -7.02
C LYS A 365 25.01 2.31 -5.52
N VAL A 366 23.84 2.80 -5.12
CA VAL A 366 23.46 2.92 -3.70
C VAL A 366 23.40 1.56 -3.04
N LEU A 367 22.84 0.55 -3.72
CA LEU A 367 22.77 -0.80 -3.17
C LEU A 367 24.18 -1.39 -2.93
N LYS A 368 25.10 -1.23 -3.88
CA LYS A 368 26.51 -1.63 -3.72
C LYS A 368 27.17 -0.91 -2.54
N GLU A 369 26.95 0.40 -2.40
CA GLU A 369 27.44 1.19 -1.27
C GLU A 369 26.88 0.68 0.07
N ARG A 370 25.58 0.37 0.15
CA ARG A 370 24.96 -0.19 1.37
C ARG A 370 25.53 -1.56 1.73
N VAL A 371 25.72 -2.44 0.75
CA VAL A 371 26.38 -3.73 0.99
C VAL A 371 27.80 -3.53 1.51
N HIS A 372 28.58 -2.65 0.89
CA HIS A 372 29.94 -2.37 1.33
C HIS A 372 29.97 -1.84 2.78
N ASN A 373 29.14 -0.85 3.10
CA ASN A 373 29.07 -0.25 4.44
C ASN A 373 28.64 -1.24 5.53
N LEU A 374 27.82 -2.25 5.19
CA LEU A 374 27.43 -3.32 6.12
C LEU A 374 28.52 -4.40 6.23
N LEU A 375 29.16 -4.76 5.13
CA LEU A 375 30.09 -5.89 5.06
C LEU A 375 31.49 -5.54 5.60
N GLU A 376 31.98 -4.32 5.39
CA GLU A 376 33.32 -3.90 5.85
C GLU A 376 33.51 -4.01 7.37
N PRO A 377 32.59 -3.51 8.23
CA PRO A 377 32.70 -3.69 9.67
C PRO A 377 32.72 -5.18 10.08
N ILE A 378 31.92 -6.00 9.40
CA ILE A 378 31.82 -7.45 9.63
C ILE A 378 33.15 -8.14 9.27
N LYS A 379 33.72 -7.85 8.10
CA LYS A 379 35.02 -8.36 7.66
C LYS A 379 36.13 -7.95 8.62
N LYS A 380 36.18 -6.66 9.00
CA LYS A 380 37.16 -6.15 9.96
C LYS A 380 37.08 -6.93 11.27
N ARG A 381 35.87 -7.16 11.79
CA ARG A 381 35.67 -7.94 13.02
C ARG A 381 36.13 -9.38 12.86
N ALA A 382 35.80 -10.03 11.76
CA ALA A 382 36.27 -11.40 11.48
C ALA A 382 37.80 -11.48 11.40
N SER A 383 38.46 -10.49 10.80
CA SER A 383 39.93 -10.41 10.73
C SER A 383 40.59 -10.15 12.09
N GLU A 384 39.97 -9.34 12.95
CA GLU A 384 40.42 -9.16 14.34
C GLU A 384 40.36 -10.48 15.11
N MET A 385 39.27 -11.23 14.94
CA MET A 385 39.09 -12.56 15.54
C MET A 385 40.11 -13.60 15.04
N ALA A 386 40.58 -13.46 13.79
CA ALA A 386 41.63 -14.30 13.23
C ALA A 386 43.03 -13.96 13.76
N SER A 387 43.24 -12.70 14.16
CA SER A 387 44.54 -12.17 14.57
C SER A 387 44.76 -12.24 16.09
N GLN A 388 43.68 -12.27 16.87
CA GLN A 388 43.76 -12.48 18.31
C GLN A 388 44.13 -13.94 18.59
N GLN A 389 45.29 -14.16 19.24
CA GLN A 389 45.47 -15.38 20.01
C GLN A 389 44.37 -15.38 21.07
N MET A 390 43.33 -16.20 20.86
CA MET A 390 42.09 -16.15 21.64
C MET A 390 42.29 -16.67 23.07
N SER A 391 43.14 -16.05 23.89
CA SER A 391 43.55 -16.51 25.22
C SER A 391 42.35 -17.02 26.05
N GLY A 392 42.42 -18.30 26.48
CA GLY A 392 41.34 -19.01 27.19
C GLY A 392 40.73 -20.22 26.47
N HIS A 393 41.09 -20.47 25.20
CA HIS A 393 40.55 -21.57 24.39
C HIS A 393 40.89 -22.98 24.90
N ASP A 394 41.98 -23.16 25.66
CA ASP A 394 42.40 -24.45 26.22
C ASP A 394 41.34 -25.09 27.15
N SER A 395 40.34 -24.31 27.59
CA SER A 395 39.24 -24.75 28.46
C SER A 395 37.87 -24.85 27.77
N CYS A 396 37.73 -24.43 26.50
CA CYS A 396 36.44 -24.38 25.81
C CYS A 396 36.16 -25.68 25.02
N THR A 397 35.04 -26.33 25.32
CA THR A 397 34.60 -27.56 24.64
C THR A 397 34.02 -27.34 23.24
N ASN A 398 33.66 -26.10 22.87
CA ASN A 398 33.18 -25.74 21.54
C ASN A 398 33.81 -24.41 21.05
N LEU A 399 34.84 -24.52 20.20
CA LEU A 399 35.58 -23.39 19.64
C LEU A 399 34.71 -22.47 18.74
N LEU A 400 33.71 -23.03 18.05
CA LEU A 400 32.83 -22.25 17.18
C LEU A 400 31.86 -21.40 18.00
N GLN A 401 31.28 -21.97 19.05
CA GLN A 401 30.39 -21.24 19.95
C GLN A 401 31.12 -20.07 20.62
N PHE A 402 32.34 -20.32 21.11
CA PHE A 402 33.19 -19.28 21.66
C PHE A 402 33.49 -18.16 20.63
N TRP A 403 33.79 -18.54 19.39
CA TRP A 403 33.99 -17.56 18.31
C TRP A 403 32.72 -16.73 18.05
N ILE A 404 31.54 -17.35 17.99
CA ILE A 404 30.25 -16.66 17.75
C ILE A 404 29.98 -15.63 18.86
N GLU A 405 30.15 -16.03 20.13
CA GLU A 405 29.94 -15.14 21.28
C GLU A 405 30.86 -13.91 21.21
N LYS A 406 32.15 -14.14 20.97
CA LYS A 406 33.15 -13.08 20.85
C LYS A 406 32.92 -12.19 19.62
N PHE A 407 32.56 -12.78 18.49
CA PHE A 407 32.23 -12.04 17.28
C PHE A 407 31.04 -11.09 17.52
N CYS A 408 30.02 -11.56 18.25
CA CYS A 408 28.80 -10.81 18.55
C CYS A 408 28.88 -9.87 19.76
N GLU A 409 30.00 -9.77 20.49
CA GLU A 409 30.16 -8.84 21.62
C GLU A 409 29.93 -7.36 21.22
N GLN A 410 30.14 -7.02 19.95
CA GLN A 410 29.82 -5.70 19.38
C GLN A 410 28.60 -5.77 18.45
N GLY A 411 27.64 -6.64 18.75
CA GLY A 411 26.48 -6.93 17.92
C GLY A 411 25.72 -5.68 17.47
N ASP A 412 25.59 -4.66 18.34
CA ASP A 412 24.94 -3.39 18.00
C ASP A 412 25.65 -2.61 16.87
N LYS A 413 26.97 -2.80 16.69
CA LYS A 413 27.74 -2.14 15.63
C LYS A 413 27.68 -2.88 14.29
N ILE A 414 27.59 -4.20 14.32
CA ILE A 414 27.59 -5.06 13.12
C ILE A 414 26.18 -5.56 12.74
N GLY A 415 25.19 -5.34 13.60
CA GLY A 415 23.80 -5.75 13.43
C GLY A 415 23.54 -7.26 13.55
N LEU A 416 24.47 -8.01 14.13
CA LEU A 416 24.40 -9.48 14.26
C LEU A 416 24.53 -9.89 15.74
N HIS A 417 23.66 -10.78 16.17
CA HIS A 417 23.60 -11.30 17.53
C HIS A 417 23.78 -12.83 17.56
N VAL A 418 24.09 -13.38 18.74
CA VAL A 418 24.36 -14.82 18.92
C VAL A 418 23.18 -15.68 18.44
N GLU A 419 21.95 -15.18 18.64
CA GLU A 419 20.71 -15.83 18.23
C GLU A 419 20.58 -16.01 16.72
N ASP A 420 21.27 -15.21 15.91
CA ASP A 420 21.27 -15.33 14.45
C ASP A 420 22.07 -16.56 13.99
N PHE A 421 22.97 -17.08 14.83
CA PHE A 421 23.87 -18.19 14.54
C PHE A 421 23.45 -19.53 15.16
N LYS A 422 22.22 -19.64 15.67
CA LYS A 422 21.73 -20.83 16.38
C LYS A 422 21.80 -22.14 15.58
N VAL A 423 21.75 -22.07 14.25
CA VAL A 423 21.89 -23.24 13.35
C VAL A 423 23.35 -23.72 13.25
N ALA A 424 24.31 -22.82 13.49
CA ALA A 424 25.73 -23.13 13.46
C ALA A 424 26.30 -23.50 14.84
N SER A 425 25.66 -23.09 15.94
CA SER A 425 26.17 -23.29 17.31
C SER A 425 26.32 -24.75 17.73
N GLN A 426 25.62 -25.68 17.08
CA GLN A 426 25.72 -27.12 17.36
C GLN A 426 26.95 -27.79 16.71
N CYS A 427 27.63 -27.09 15.82
CA CYS A 427 28.83 -27.59 15.15
C CYS A 427 30.07 -27.35 16.05
N SER A 428 30.97 -28.33 16.09
CA SER A 428 32.28 -28.18 16.73
C SER A 428 33.38 -28.11 15.68
N ILE A 429 34.17 -27.04 15.68
CA ILE A 429 35.36 -26.93 14.82
C ILE A 429 36.61 -27.36 15.58
N SER A 430 37.56 -27.98 14.88
CA SER A 430 38.86 -28.39 15.42
C SER A 430 39.99 -27.43 15.06
N ASP A 431 39.84 -26.68 13.96
CA ASP A 431 40.83 -25.71 13.48
C ASP A 431 40.18 -24.33 13.30
N LEU A 432 40.43 -23.47 14.27
CA LEU A 432 39.94 -22.10 14.29
C LEU A 432 40.61 -21.22 13.22
N GLN A 433 41.88 -21.50 12.90
CA GLN A 433 42.65 -20.70 11.95
C GLN A 433 42.19 -20.97 10.52
N ASN A 434 42.01 -22.25 10.15
CA ASN A 434 41.44 -22.61 8.86
C ASN A 434 40.00 -22.12 8.74
N PHE A 435 39.18 -22.23 9.79
CA PHE A 435 37.83 -21.65 9.82
C PHE A 435 37.83 -20.15 9.49
N ASN A 436 38.66 -19.35 10.18
CA ASN A 436 38.73 -17.91 9.98
C ASN A 436 39.20 -17.54 8.56
N MET A 437 40.23 -18.22 8.05
CA MET A 437 40.73 -18.01 6.70
C MET A 437 39.63 -18.27 5.66
N ARG A 438 38.92 -19.40 5.77
CA ARG A 438 37.82 -19.75 4.86
C ARG A 438 36.63 -18.80 4.98
N LEU A 439 36.29 -18.37 6.19
CA LEU A 439 35.22 -17.40 6.41
C LEU A 439 35.53 -16.09 5.67
N LEU A 440 36.74 -15.56 5.79
CA LEU A 440 37.14 -14.35 5.08
C LEU A 440 37.09 -14.54 3.56
N GLU A 441 37.57 -15.67 3.03
CA GLU A 441 37.45 -16.00 1.59
C GLU A 441 35.98 -16.02 1.11
N TYR A 442 35.06 -16.54 1.93
CA TYR A 442 33.63 -16.54 1.59
C TYR A 442 33.00 -15.15 1.71
N LEU A 443 33.39 -14.36 2.72
CA LEU A 443 32.90 -12.99 2.91
C LEU A 443 33.35 -12.05 1.79
N GLU A 444 34.53 -12.27 1.19
CA GLU A 444 34.93 -11.54 -0.02
C GLU A 444 33.91 -11.71 -1.16
N LYS A 445 33.35 -12.91 -1.30
CA LYS A 445 32.37 -13.23 -2.35
C LYS A 445 30.95 -12.78 -2.04
N VAL A 446 30.67 -12.30 -0.82
CA VAL A 446 29.34 -11.82 -0.43
C VAL A 446 28.97 -10.54 -1.18
N ALA A 447 29.96 -9.68 -1.49
CA ALA A 447 29.75 -8.47 -2.28
C ALA A 447 29.25 -8.76 -3.70
N ASP A 448 29.67 -9.90 -4.27
CA ASP A 448 29.27 -10.34 -5.61
C ASP A 448 27.87 -10.98 -5.64
N PHE A 449 27.29 -11.26 -4.46
CA PHE A 449 26.12 -12.15 -4.33
C PHE A 449 24.76 -11.47 -4.44
N ILE A 450 24.65 -10.15 -4.64
CA ILE A 450 23.34 -9.61 -5.04
C ILE A 450 23.07 -10.01 -6.49
N HIS A 451 22.84 -11.30 -6.71
CA HIS A 451 22.45 -11.89 -7.96
C HIS A 451 20.96 -11.55 -8.14
N ASN A 452 20.68 -10.68 -9.10
CA ASN A 452 19.34 -10.19 -9.44
C ASN A 452 18.78 -9.18 -8.42
N PRO A 453 19.44 -8.01 -8.23
CA PRO A 453 18.77 -6.91 -7.56
C PRO A 453 17.48 -6.55 -8.31
N PRO A 454 16.47 -5.96 -7.63
CA PRO A 454 15.33 -5.38 -8.31
C PRO A 454 15.77 -4.49 -9.48
N THR A 455 15.26 -4.78 -10.68
CA THR A 455 15.61 -4.03 -11.89
C THR A 455 14.56 -2.98 -12.24
N SER A 456 13.47 -2.92 -11.46
CA SER A 456 12.35 -1.99 -11.65
C SER A 456 11.73 -1.57 -10.31
N PRO A 457 11.06 -0.41 -10.26
CA PRO A 457 10.32 0.04 -9.08
C PRO A 457 9.27 -0.94 -8.58
N GLU A 458 8.69 -1.75 -9.46
CA GLU A 458 7.64 -2.73 -9.15
C GLU A 458 8.16 -4.03 -8.55
N GLN A 459 9.44 -4.33 -8.73
CA GLN A 459 10.11 -5.44 -8.05
C GLN A 459 10.60 -5.04 -6.66
N LEU A 460 10.83 -3.75 -6.46
CA LEU A 460 11.26 -3.22 -5.18
C LEU A 460 10.13 -3.35 -4.14
N ARG A 461 10.49 -3.76 -2.93
CA ARG A 461 9.57 -3.89 -1.79
C ARG A 461 10.07 -2.99 -0.66
N TRP A 462 9.18 -2.17 -0.14
CA TRP A 462 9.37 -1.27 0.97
C TRP A 462 8.25 -1.54 1.99
N ASP A 463 8.60 -2.12 3.13
CA ASP A 463 7.65 -2.58 4.17
C ASP A 463 6.44 -3.32 3.54
N GLY A 464 6.73 -4.21 2.58
CA GLY A 464 5.76 -5.05 1.88
C GLY A 464 5.06 -4.45 0.67
N LYS A 465 5.18 -3.14 0.39
CA LYS A 465 4.59 -2.48 -0.80
C LYS A 465 5.67 -1.90 -1.72
N ALA A 466 5.36 -1.73 -3.01
CA ALA A 466 6.25 -1.00 -3.92
C ALA A 466 6.18 0.51 -3.63
N PRO A 467 7.26 1.29 -3.77
CA PRO A 467 7.27 2.72 -3.39
C PRO A 467 6.19 3.54 -4.07
N HIS A 468 5.97 3.32 -5.37
CA HIS A 468 4.95 4.02 -6.14
C HIS A 468 3.52 3.76 -5.61
N VAL A 469 3.26 2.57 -5.04
CA VAL A 469 1.98 2.24 -4.41
C VAL A 469 1.83 3.02 -3.11
N SER A 470 2.84 2.99 -2.24
CA SER A 470 2.79 3.70 -0.95
C SER A 470 2.64 5.22 -1.12
N LEU A 471 3.26 5.80 -2.14
CA LEU A 471 3.11 7.23 -2.48
C LEU A 471 1.70 7.56 -2.98
N LEU A 472 1.18 6.74 -3.90
CA LEU A 472 -0.17 6.91 -4.43
C LEU A 472 -1.23 6.71 -3.34
N ASP A 473 -1.03 5.75 -2.44
CA ASP A 473 -1.91 5.51 -1.31
C ASP A 473 -1.98 6.74 -0.39
N LYS A 474 -0.85 7.41 -0.16
CA LYS A 474 -0.77 8.61 0.68
C LYS A 474 -1.43 9.83 0.05
N ASP A 475 -1.24 10.06 -1.26
CA ASP A 475 -1.66 11.29 -1.93
C ASP A 475 -3.02 11.17 -2.65
N TRP A 476 -3.48 9.95 -2.98
CA TRP A 476 -4.61 9.71 -3.90
C TRP A 476 -5.74 8.81 -3.36
N ASN A 477 -5.57 8.10 -2.23
CA ASN A 477 -6.61 7.17 -1.75
C ASN A 477 -7.93 7.84 -1.32
N ASP A 478 -7.87 9.12 -0.93
CA ASP A 478 -9.06 9.89 -0.56
C ASP A 478 -9.68 10.69 -1.74
N LEU A 479 -9.08 10.59 -2.93
CA LEU A 479 -9.51 11.33 -4.13
C LEU A 479 -10.39 10.45 -5.04
N GLN A 480 -11.42 11.04 -5.66
CA GLN A 480 -12.03 10.51 -6.90
C GLN A 480 -12.07 11.62 -7.94
N ASP A 481 -12.12 11.21 -9.20
CA ASP A 481 -12.20 12.13 -10.33
C ASP A 481 -13.60 12.74 -10.43
N CYS A 482 -13.65 14.07 -10.59
CA CYS A 482 -14.88 14.79 -10.83
C CYS A 482 -15.50 14.31 -12.15
N PRO A 483 -16.76 13.84 -12.17
CA PRO A 483 -17.37 13.28 -13.38
C PRO A 483 -17.61 14.34 -14.47
N LEU A 484 -17.62 15.63 -14.10
CA LEU A 484 -17.84 16.73 -15.05
C LEU A 484 -16.56 17.24 -15.69
N CYS A 485 -15.42 17.11 -15.02
CA CYS A 485 -14.18 17.78 -15.45
C CYS A 485 -12.92 16.90 -15.35
N GLY A 486 -13.03 15.68 -14.79
CA GLY A 486 -11.93 14.72 -14.63
C GLY A 486 -10.88 15.13 -13.59
N GLU A 487 -11.16 16.12 -12.74
CA GLU A 487 -10.21 16.58 -11.73
C GLU A 487 -10.21 15.65 -10.50
N PRO A 488 -9.05 15.17 -10.01
CA PRO A 488 -8.97 14.42 -8.77
C PRO A 488 -9.33 15.31 -7.57
N THR A 489 -10.46 15.02 -6.93
CA THR A 489 -11.04 15.79 -5.83
C THR A 489 -11.32 14.91 -4.61
N LEU A 490 -11.24 15.46 -3.40
CA LEU A 490 -11.58 14.71 -2.19
C LEU A 490 -13.03 14.26 -2.25
N THR A 491 -13.29 12.96 -2.07
CA THR A 491 -14.67 12.45 -2.05
C THR A 491 -15.34 12.51 -0.68
N ARG A 492 -14.81 13.34 0.22
CA ARG A 492 -15.33 13.39 1.57
C ARG A 492 -15.09 14.73 2.25
N GLN A 493 -16.10 15.57 2.21
CA GLN A 493 -16.57 16.14 3.47
C GLN A 493 -17.28 15.00 4.22
N VAL A 494 -16.60 14.45 5.23
CA VAL A 494 -17.34 13.94 6.37
C VAL A 494 -18.23 15.08 6.83
N TRP A 495 -19.54 14.87 6.87
CA TRP A 495 -20.46 15.74 7.59
C TRP A 495 -20.14 15.60 9.08
N THR A 496 -19.02 16.15 9.54
CA THR A 496 -18.81 16.37 10.97
C THR A 496 -19.76 17.47 11.37
N SER A 497 -20.55 17.20 12.40
CA SER A 497 -21.43 18.12 13.10
C SER A 497 -20.93 19.58 13.06
N GLY A 498 -21.87 20.50 12.78
CA GLY A 498 -21.61 21.88 12.38
C GLY A 498 -20.89 22.82 13.35
N TYR A 499 -20.23 22.31 14.40
CA TYR A 499 -19.32 23.08 15.24
C TYR A 499 -17.85 22.90 14.83
N LEU A 500 -17.46 21.71 14.37
CA LEU A 500 -16.10 21.45 13.85
C LEU A 500 -15.92 21.98 12.42
N LEU A 501 -17.02 22.13 11.66
CA LEU A 501 -16.98 22.69 10.31
C LEU A 501 -16.45 24.13 10.32
N TRP A 502 -16.86 24.98 11.28
CA TRP A 502 -16.40 26.38 11.31
C TRP A 502 -14.93 26.49 11.76
N PHE A 503 -14.47 25.59 12.63
CA PHE A 503 -13.06 25.52 13.03
C PHE A 503 -12.16 24.98 11.90
N TRP A 504 -12.53 23.88 11.23
CA TRP A 504 -11.76 23.36 10.10
C TRP A 504 -11.80 24.28 8.86
N TYR A 505 -12.93 24.95 8.58
CA TYR A 505 -13.00 25.95 7.50
C TYR A 505 -12.10 27.17 7.73
N LYS A 506 -11.81 27.52 9.00
CA LYS A 506 -10.98 28.68 9.35
C LYS A 506 -9.48 28.35 9.38
N TYR A 507 -9.12 27.07 9.59
CA TYR A 507 -7.74 26.63 9.71
C TYR A 507 -7.22 25.81 8.51
N ASP A 508 -8.10 25.21 7.71
CA ASP A 508 -7.70 24.48 6.51
C ASP A 508 -8.22 25.15 5.23
N LYS A 509 -7.47 26.15 4.76
CA LYS A 509 -7.61 26.72 3.41
C LYS A 509 -7.43 25.67 2.30
N ASN A 510 -7.08 24.41 2.65
CA ASN A 510 -6.83 23.35 1.70
C ASN A 510 -7.94 22.30 1.54
N ALA A 511 -9.13 22.43 2.13
CA ALA A 511 -10.27 21.55 1.81
C ALA A 511 -10.51 21.54 0.28
N ARG A 512 -10.03 20.50 -0.41
CA ARG A 512 -9.77 20.49 -1.87
C ARG A 512 -11.10 20.46 -2.66
N ARG A 513 -11.66 21.66 -2.89
CA ARG A 513 -12.59 21.99 -3.99
C ARG A 513 -11.95 21.62 -5.33
N CYS A 514 -12.72 21.52 -6.42
CA CYS A 514 -12.14 21.53 -7.78
C CYS A 514 -11.26 22.79 -7.87
N ARG A 515 -9.92 22.63 -7.88
CA ARG A 515 -8.96 23.75 -7.90
C ARG A 515 -8.53 24.11 -9.30
N SER A 516 -8.66 23.16 -10.23
CA SER A 516 -8.10 23.24 -11.56
C SER A 516 -9.02 23.94 -12.54
N VAL A 517 -10.30 24.19 -12.19
CA VAL A 517 -11.26 24.96 -13.00
C VAL A 517 -11.27 24.46 -14.46
N ARG A 518 -11.32 23.13 -14.65
CA ARG A 518 -11.26 22.54 -15.99
C ARG A 518 -12.60 22.75 -16.72
N PRO A 519 -12.60 23.17 -18.00
CA PRO A 519 -13.80 23.16 -18.83
C PRO A 519 -14.40 21.76 -18.90
N ALA A 520 -15.72 21.64 -18.79
CA ALA A 520 -16.38 20.33 -18.73
C ALA A 520 -16.26 19.54 -20.06
N GLY A 521 -16.07 20.25 -21.17
CA GLY A 521 -15.83 19.65 -22.49
C GLY A 521 -14.54 18.82 -22.56
N VAL A 522 -13.60 19.02 -21.64
CA VAL A 522 -12.40 18.18 -21.49
C VAL A 522 -12.77 16.73 -21.16
N ALA A 523 -13.85 16.53 -20.39
CA ALA A 523 -14.42 15.22 -20.06
C ALA A 523 -15.52 14.76 -21.03
N GLY A 524 -15.67 15.43 -22.18
CA GLY A 524 -16.66 15.08 -23.20
C GLY A 524 -18.07 15.63 -22.95
N ILE A 525 -18.26 16.49 -21.95
CA ILE A 525 -19.57 17.11 -21.67
C ILE A 525 -19.89 18.16 -22.74
N THR A 526 -21.09 18.09 -23.31
CA THR A 526 -21.56 19.07 -24.31
C THR A 526 -22.54 20.06 -23.72
N ASP A 527 -22.48 21.30 -24.24
CA ASP A 527 -23.50 22.32 -24.00
C ASP A 527 -24.83 21.86 -24.64
N PRO A 528 -25.94 21.80 -23.89
CA PRO A 528 -27.23 21.35 -24.41
C PRO A 528 -27.79 22.20 -25.55
N LYS A 529 -27.46 23.50 -25.62
CA LYS A 529 -27.98 24.43 -26.63
C LYS A 529 -27.23 24.31 -27.96
N SER A 530 -25.91 24.24 -27.91
CA SER A 530 -25.08 24.20 -29.13
C SER A 530 -24.75 22.77 -29.58
N GLY A 531 -24.79 21.79 -28.67
CA GLY A 531 -24.32 20.43 -28.92
C GLY A 531 -22.79 20.32 -29.05
N ASN A 532 -22.06 21.42 -28.85
CA ASN A 532 -20.61 21.49 -28.86
C ASN A 532 -20.05 21.10 -27.47
N LEU A 533 -18.78 20.72 -27.42
CA LEU A 533 -18.07 20.50 -26.16
C LEU A 533 -18.07 21.79 -25.32
N SER A 534 -18.43 21.66 -24.05
CA SER A 534 -18.60 22.81 -23.15
C SER A 534 -17.27 23.46 -22.80
N VAL A 535 -17.14 24.75 -23.08
CA VAL A 535 -16.04 25.58 -22.56
C VAL A 535 -16.31 26.11 -21.15
N ALA A 536 -17.54 25.96 -20.66
CA ALA A 536 -17.88 26.29 -19.27
C ALA A 536 -17.25 25.30 -18.30
N THR A 537 -16.76 25.82 -17.19
CA THR A 537 -16.16 25.03 -16.11
C THR A 537 -17.25 24.33 -15.31
N CYS A 538 -16.91 23.26 -14.60
CA CYS A 538 -17.89 22.53 -13.78
C CYS A 538 -18.64 23.38 -12.73
N GLY A 539 -18.08 24.54 -12.31
CA GLY A 539 -18.74 25.48 -11.41
C GLY A 539 -19.63 26.53 -12.10
N GLU A 540 -19.56 26.65 -13.42
CA GLU A 540 -20.33 27.59 -14.24
C GLU A 540 -21.48 26.91 -14.99
N LEU A 541 -21.56 25.58 -14.95
CA LEU A 541 -22.65 24.84 -15.57
C LEU A 541 -23.94 25.05 -14.79
N ASP A 542 -25.02 25.39 -15.50
CA ASP A 542 -26.39 25.27 -15.00
C ASP A 542 -27.04 23.95 -15.49
N THR A 543 -26.68 23.55 -16.70
CA THR A 543 -27.16 22.35 -17.39
C THR A 543 -26.02 21.69 -18.15
N PHE A 544 -26.08 20.39 -18.33
CA PHE A 544 -25.07 19.62 -19.05
C PHE A 544 -25.70 18.47 -19.82
N THR A 545 -25.03 18.01 -20.88
CA THR A 545 -25.46 16.81 -21.60
C THR A 545 -24.54 15.66 -21.25
N PHE A 546 -25.12 14.55 -20.81
CA PHE A 546 -24.42 13.30 -20.52
C PHE A 546 -25.17 12.15 -21.18
N ARG A 547 -24.46 11.25 -21.89
CA ARG A 547 -25.07 10.13 -22.63
C ARG A 547 -26.23 10.53 -23.56
N GLN A 548 -26.12 11.69 -24.20
CA GLN A 548 -27.13 12.27 -25.10
C GLN A 548 -28.41 12.76 -24.41
N GLU A 549 -28.45 12.78 -23.08
CA GLU A 549 -29.55 13.34 -22.28
C GLU A 549 -29.12 14.65 -21.62
N SER A 550 -30.02 15.62 -21.55
CA SER A 550 -29.76 16.91 -20.90
C SER A 550 -30.22 16.85 -19.44
N HIS A 551 -29.34 17.24 -18.54
CA HIS A 551 -29.55 17.24 -17.10
C HIS A 551 -29.29 18.64 -16.53
N LYS A 552 -29.97 18.99 -15.43
CA LYS A 552 -29.62 20.15 -14.63
C LYS A 552 -28.54 19.77 -13.63
N MET A 553 -27.72 20.73 -13.21
CA MET A 553 -26.73 20.49 -12.15
C MET A 553 -27.35 20.03 -10.83
N GLU A 554 -28.61 20.40 -10.56
CA GLU A 554 -29.37 19.90 -9.41
C GLU A 554 -29.63 18.39 -9.46
N ASP A 555 -29.71 17.83 -10.68
CA ASP A 555 -29.96 16.41 -10.95
C ASP A 555 -28.66 15.60 -11.11
N LEU A 556 -27.51 16.22 -10.84
CA LEU A 556 -26.21 15.59 -11.02
C LEU A 556 -26.03 14.31 -10.19
N SER A 557 -26.67 14.25 -9.02
CA SER A 557 -26.72 13.04 -8.19
C SER A 557 -27.50 11.88 -8.82
N GLU A 558 -28.36 12.14 -9.80
CA GLU A 558 -29.05 11.10 -10.57
C GLU A 558 -28.12 10.50 -11.63
N CYS A 559 -27.22 11.32 -12.19
CA CYS A 559 -26.22 10.89 -13.17
C CYS A 559 -24.99 10.24 -12.51
N PHE A 560 -24.58 10.79 -11.36
CA PHE A 560 -23.37 10.39 -10.62
C PHE A 560 -23.69 10.26 -9.11
N PRO A 561 -24.29 9.14 -8.68
CA PRO A 561 -24.84 8.95 -7.33
C PRO A 561 -23.85 9.08 -6.17
N HIS A 562 -22.55 9.00 -6.45
CA HIS A 562 -21.48 9.05 -5.45
C HIS A 562 -20.69 10.37 -5.45
N TRP A 563 -21.10 11.34 -6.27
CA TRP A 563 -20.45 12.64 -6.37
C TRP A 563 -21.29 13.74 -5.71
N TYR A 564 -20.66 14.55 -4.86
CA TYR A 564 -21.29 15.67 -4.16
C TYR A 564 -20.57 16.97 -4.52
N PRO A 565 -21.27 18.05 -4.86
CA PRO A 565 -20.62 19.28 -5.28
C PRO A 565 -19.93 19.96 -4.09
N PRO A 566 -18.66 20.35 -4.27
CA PRO A 566 -18.39 21.77 -4.14
C PRO A 566 -17.48 22.24 -5.29
N CYS A 567 -18.06 22.48 -6.46
CA CYS A 567 -17.39 23.31 -7.47
C CYS A 567 -17.45 24.75 -6.95
N SER A 568 -16.28 25.33 -6.68
CA SER A 568 -16.19 26.76 -6.39
C SER A 568 -16.10 27.54 -7.70
N PRO A 569 -16.51 28.82 -7.69
CA PRO A 569 -16.22 29.71 -8.80
C PRO A 569 -14.69 29.83 -9.03
N PRO A 570 -14.26 30.25 -10.23
CA PRO A 570 -12.88 30.17 -10.69
C PRO A 570 -11.84 30.79 -9.75
N GLY A 571 -10.67 30.13 -9.63
CA GLY A 571 -9.41 30.78 -9.28
C GLY A 571 -8.54 30.94 -10.54
N ASP A 572 -7.83 32.07 -10.63
CA ASP A 572 -7.36 32.60 -11.92
C ASP A 572 -6.27 31.77 -12.64
N GLU A 573 -5.30 31.18 -11.94
CA GLU A 573 -4.12 30.58 -12.61
C GLU A 573 -4.34 29.17 -13.18
N SER A 574 -5.03 28.27 -12.48
CA SER A 574 -5.26 26.90 -12.98
C SER A 574 -6.26 26.87 -14.13
N SER A 575 -7.16 27.86 -14.18
CA SER A 575 -8.05 28.11 -15.31
C SER A 575 -7.27 28.35 -16.61
N LEU A 576 -6.18 29.13 -16.57
CA LEU A 576 -5.38 29.44 -17.76
C LEU A 576 -4.72 28.20 -18.39
N LEU A 577 -4.22 27.25 -17.56
CA LEU A 577 -3.69 25.98 -18.06
C LEU A 577 -4.72 25.22 -18.90
N TRP A 578 -5.93 25.04 -18.36
CA TRP A 578 -6.95 24.23 -19.03
C TRP A 578 -7.56 24.94 -20.23
N ARG A 579 -7.65 26.27 -20.18
CA ARG A 579 -7.99 27.10 -21.35
C ARG A 579 -6.95 26.94 -22.46
N TRP A 580 -5.67 26.99 -22.10
CA TRP A 580 -4.57 26.74 -23.03
C TRP A 580 -4.64 25.31 -23.60
N PHE A 581 -4.87 24.29 -22.77
CA PHE A 581 -5.01 22.91 -23.23
C PHE A 581 -6.15 22.77 -24.25
N VAL A 582 -7.34 23.28 -23.93
CA VAL A 582 -8.50 23.22 -24.84
C VAL A 582 -8.22 23.96 -26.14
N SER A 583 -7.58 25.13 -26.07
CA SER A 583 -7.18 25.91 -27.24
C SER A 583 -6.16 25.17 -28.12
N ASN A 584 -5.11 24.62 -27.51
CA ASN A 584 -4.01 23.95 -28.18
C ASN A 584 -4.39 22.58 -28.76
N HIS A 585 -5.36 21.88 -28.15
CA HIS A 585 -5.82 20.54 -28.55
C HIS A 585 -7.24 20.51 -29.11
N LYS A 586 -7.80 21.65 -29.55
CA LYS A 586 -9.21 21.76 -29.99
C LYS A 586 -9.60 20.78 -31.10
N GLU A 587 -8.70 20.55 -32.06
CA GLU A 587 -8.94 19.60 -33.17
C GLU A 587 -8.92 18.15 -32.69
N SER A 588 -7.93 17.79 -31.85
CA SER A 588 -7.79 16.48 -31.23
C SER A 588 -8.98 16.15 -30.33
N LEU A 589 -9.41 17.10 -29.48
CA LEU A 589 -10.62 16.99 -28.66
C LEU A 589 -11.85 16.77 -29.53
N SER A 590 -11.97 17.54 -30.61
CA SER A 590 -13.14 17.45 -31.49
C SER A 590 -13.22 16.09 -32.19
N LYS A 591 -12.08 15.57 -32.63
CA LYS A 591 -11.96 14.25 -33.23
C LYS A 591 -12.23 13.13 -32.22
N HIS A 592 -11.69 13.23 -31.01
CA HIS A 592 -11.83 12.21 -29.97
C HIS A 592 -13.29 12.01 -29.55
N TYR A 593 -14.03 13.09 -29.33
CA TYR A 593 -15.42 13.03 -28.90
C TYR A 593 -16.45 13.10 -30.05
N GLY A 594 -16.01 13.38 -31.28
CA GLY A 594 -16.91 13.54 -32.43
C GLY A 594 -17.83 14.77 -32.34
N LYS A 595 -17.39 15.80 -31.61
CA LYS A 595 -18.15 17.02 -31.30
C LYS A 595 -17.25 18.23 -31.50
N ARG A 596 -17.78 19.37 -31.95
CA ARG A 596 -16.93 20.57 -32.13
C ARG A 596 -16.64 21.23 -30.78
N VAL A 597 -15.50 21.92 -30.69
CA VAL A 597 -15.16 22.85 -29.60
C VAL A 597 -15.14 24.27 -30.18
N GLU A 598 -15.93 25.18 -29.63
CA GLU A 598 -15.87 26.62 -29.98
C GLU A 598 -15.11 27.36 -28.88
N VAL A 599 -13.82 27.59 -29.11
CA VAL A 599 -12.92 28.23 -28.15
C VAL A 599 -13.04 29.75 -28.26
N PRO A 600 -13.21 30.51 -27.15
CA PRO A 600 -13.18 31.97 -27.18
C PRO A 600 -11.85 32.53 -27.71
N GLU A 601 -11.90 33.59 -28.52
CA GLU A 601 -10.68 34.23 -29.09
C GLU A 601 -9.67 34.66 -28.01
N SER A 602 -10.13 35.01 -26.81
CA SER A 602 -9.27 35.36 -25.69
C SER A 602 -8.37 34.21 -25.24
N TRP A 603 -8.78 32.95 -25.42
CA TRP A 603 -7.99 31.78 -25.01
C TRP A 603 -6.88 31.45 -26.00
N GLU A 604 -7.01 31.88 -27.26
CA GLU A 604 -5.95 31.72 -28.27
C GLU A 604 -4.72 32.60 -27.96
N LYS A 605 -4.88 33.61 -27.09
CA LYS A 605 -3.81 34.51 -26.64
C LYS A 605 -3.04 34.00 -25.41
N ILE A 606 -3.43 32.85 -24.85
CA ILE A 606 -2.77 32.27 -23.68
C ILE A 606 -1.51 31.52 -24.15
N LYS A 607 -0.36 31.86 -23.57
CA LYS A 607 0.92 31.20 -23.87
C LYS A 607 1.58 30.59 -22.63
N LYS A 608 2.32 29.50 -22.85
CA LYS A 608 3.23 28.90 -21.85
C LYS A 608 4.45 29.82 -21.69
N THR A 609 4.78 30.18 -20.46
CA THR A 609 5.95 30.97 -20.06
C THR A 609 6.75 30.22 -18.98
N GLU A 610 7.96 30.68 -18.67
CA GLU A 610 8.80 30.07 -17.61
C GLU A 610 8.13 30.07 -16.23
N ASP A 611 7.27 31.06 -15.95
CA ASP A 611 6.56 31.21 -14.66
C ASP A 611 5.15 30.57 -14.65
N GLY A 612 4.70 29.95 -15.75
CA GLY A 612 3.31 29.46 -15.89
C GLY A 612 2.61 29.97 -17.15
N PHE A 613 1.29 30.13 -17.13
CA PHE A 613 0.52 30.62 -18.30
C PHE A 613 0.19 32.11 -18.15
N LYS A 614 0.37 32.89 -19.23
CA LYS A 614 0.04 34.33 -19.27
C LYS A 614 -0.81 34.65 -20.50
N GLU A 615 -1.76 35.57 -20.35
CA GLU A 615 -2.50 36.20 -21.46
C GLU A 615 -1.67 37.37 -22.00
N GLU A 616 -1.45 37.43 -23.32
CA GLU A 616 -0.86 38.63 -23.93
C GLU A 616 -1.88 39.78 -23.91
N SER A 617 -1.65 40.77 -23.05
CA SER A 617 -2.40 42.03 -23.09
C SER A 617 -2.01 42.79 -24.35
N SER A 618 -2.96 42.88 -25.29
CA SER A 618 -2.89 43.82 -26.40
C SER A 618 -2.76 45.23 -25.83
N GLY A 619 -1.63 45.89 -26.09
CA GLY A 619 -1.39 47.27 -25.69
C GLY A 619 -2.57 48.16 -26.07
N GLY A 620 -3.05 48.95 -25.12
CA GLY A 620 -4.18 49.86 -25.33
C GLY A 620 -4.52 50.72 -24.12
N CYS A 621 -3.92 51.91 -24.11
CA CYS A 621 -4.34 53.14 -23.40
C CYS A 621 -4.38 53.14 -21.86
N LEU A 622 -3.34 53.76 -21.28
CA LEU A 622 -3.51 54.69 -20.16
C LEU A 622 -4.63 55.69 -20.51
N ILE A 623 -5.72 55.67 -19.76
CA ILE A 623 -6.57 56.84 -19.54
C ILE A 623 -6.87 56.87 -18.04
N MET A 624 -6.55 58.03 -17.44
CA MET A 624 -6.35 58.32 -16.01
C MET A 624 -7.37 57.75 -15.03
#